data_AF-A0A1Q8ZRM4-F1
#
_entry.id   AF-A0A1Q8ZRM4-F1
#
_cell.length_a   1.000
_cell.length_b   1.000
_cell.length_c   1.000
_cell.angle_alpha   90.00
_cell.angle_beta   90.00
_cell.angle_gamma   90.00
#
_symmetry.space_group_name_H-M   'P 1'
#
loop_
_entity.id
_entity.type
_entity.pdbx_description
1 polymer ?
#
loop_
_entity_poly.entity_id
_entity_poly.type
_entity_poly.pdbx_seq_one_letter_code
_entity_poly.pdbx_strand_id
1 'polypeptide(L)' 'MKLEALDNFYTDETKQVLAGRTFTVESPETAKELIKAGLAQEVEDDGGEATDAGDPDATKAEATLKNKAKAPPANK' A
#
# COMPACT_ATOMS: atom_id res chain seq x y z
N MET A 1 -11.26 0.53 -14.34
CA MET A 1 -10.28 -0.51 -14.72
C MET A 1 -9.27 -0.67 -13.61
N LYS A 2 -8.82 -1.90 -13.33
CA LYS A 2 -7.79 -2.18 -12.33
C LYS A 2 -6.43 -2.25 -13.03
N LEU A 3 -5.50 -1.44 -12.54
CA LEU A 3 -4.15 -1.33 -13.10
C LEU A 3 -3.13 -1.54 -11.98
N GLU A 4 -1.94 -1.99 -12.31
CA GLU A 4 -0.77 -2.00 -11.42
C GLU A 4 0.20 -0.92 -11.87
N ALA A 5 0.66 -0.10 -10.93
CA ALA A 5 1.66 0.92 -11.21
C ALA A 5 3.04 0.29 -11.39
N LEU A 6 3.71 0.60 -12.50
CA LEU A 6 5.07 0.17 -12.78
C LEU A 6 6.10 1.13 -12.17
N ASP A 7 5.72 2.39 -11.96
CA ASP A 7 6.56 3.42 -11.34
C ASP A 7 5.74 4.30 -10.39
N ASN A 8 6.41 5.17 -9.63
CA ASN A 8 5.77 6.13 -8.76
C ASN A 8 5.27 7.33 -9.57
N PHE A 9 3.99 7.65 -9.46
CA PHE A 9 3.40 8.80 -10.17
C PHE A 9 2.31 9.47 -9.35
N TYR A 10 1.87 10.63 -9.83
CA TYR A 10 0.76 11.38 -9.25
C TYR A 10 -0.18 11.82 -10.36
N THR A 11 -1.48 11.54 -10.20
CA THR A 11 -2.53 12.14 -11.02
C THR A 11 -3.59 12.77 -10.14
N ASP A 12 -4.41 13.68 -10.70
CA ASP A 12 -5.51 14.25 -9.93
C ASP A 12 -6.58 13.21 -9.57
N GLU A 13 -6.78 12.19 -10.42
CA GLU A 13 -7.75 11.11 -10.20
C GLU A 13 -7.25 10.11 -9.15
N THR A 14 -6.06 9.54 -9.33
CA THR A 14 -5.53 8.44 -8.50
C THR A 14 -4.69 8.91 -7.31
N LYS A 15 -4.43 10.22 -7.22
CA LYS A 15 -3.45 10.81 -6.30
C LYS A 15 -2.09 10.11 -6.44
N GLN A 16 -1.34 10.04 -5.35
CA GLN A 16 -0.02 9.41 -5.34
C GLN A 16 -0.18 7.89 -5.41
N VAL A 17 0.39 7.30 -6.46
CA VAL A 17 0.48 5.85 -6.65
C VAL A 17 1.94 5.44 -6.64
N LEU A 18 2.25 4.38 -5.88
CA LEU A 18 3.60 3.85 -5.77
C LEU A 18 3.80 2.67 -6.72
N ALA A 19 5.03 2.48 -7.19
CA ALA A 19 5.40 1.32 -8.00
C ALA A 19 5.03 0.01 -7.28
N GLY A 20 4.49 -0.96 -8.01
CA GLY A 20 4.01 -2.25 -7.51
C GLY A 20 2.66 -2.19 -6.78
N ARG A 21 1.95 -1.06 -6.79
CA ARG A 21 0.60 -0.94 -6.21
C ARG A 21 -0.46 -1.07 -7.27
N THR A 22 -1.47 -1.89 -6.99
CA THR A 22 -2.70 -1.91 -7.77
C THR A 22 -3.59 -0.72 -7.40
N PHE A 23 -4.17 -0.07 -8.40
CA PHE A 23 -5.09 1.04 -8.25
C PHE A 23 -6.24 0.92 -9.25
N THR A 24 -7.35 1.56 -8.95
CA THR A 24 -8.52 1.60 -9.85
C THR A 24 -8.60 2.99 -10.47
N VAL A 25 -8.70 3.03 -11.79
CA VAL A 25 -8.99 4.24 -12.56
C VAL A 25 -10.41 4.16 -13.09
N GLU A 26 -11.15 5.26 -12.95
CA GLU A 26 -12.53 5.36 -13.44
C GLU A 26 -12.54 5.71 -14.93
N SER A 27 -11.59 6.56 -15.34
CA SER A 27 -11.49 7.07 -16.70
C SER A 27 -10.70 6.12 -17.62
N PRO A 28 -11.34 5.45 -18.59
CA PRO A 28 -10.64 4.52 -19.49
C PRO A 28 -9.61 5.22 -20.39
N GLU A 29 -9.74 6.53 -20.61
CA GLU A 29 -8.76 7.35 -21.32
C GLU A 29 -7.48 7.51 -20.49
N THR A 30 -7.62 7.89 -19.22
CA THR A 30 -6.52 7.98 -18.25
C THR A 30 -5.79 6.64 -18.12
N ALA A 31 -6.51 5.52 -18.08
CA ALA A 31 -5.92 4.18 -18.03
C ALA A 31 -4.98 3.92 -19.22
N LYS A 32 -5.44 4.23 -20.43
CA LYS A 32 -4.64 4.06 -21.66
C LYS A 32 -3.43 4.98 -21.69
N GLU A 33 -3.56 6.21 -21.21
CA GLU A 33 -2.42 7.14 -21.13
C GLU A 33 -1.35 6.64 -20.16
N LEU A 34 -1.74 6.16 -18.97
CA LEU A 34 -0.82 5.60 -17.98
C LEU A 34 -0.10 4.35 -18.51
N ILE A 35 -0.82 3.46 -19.20
CA ILE A 35 -0.23 2.27 -19.83
C ILE A 35 0.73 2.66 -20.95
N LYS A 36 0.33 3.59 -21.82
CA LYS A 36 1.15 4.06 -22.94
C LYS A 36 2.41 4.78 -22.47
N ALA A 37 2.34 5.48 -21.34
CA ALA A 37 3.48 6.13 -20.71
C ALA A 37 4.44 5.15 -20.00
N GLY A 38 4.06 3.87 -19.89
CA GLY A 38 4.83 2.86 -19.14
C GLY A 38 4.77 3.07 -17.63
N LEU A 39 3.77 3.82 -17.13
CA LEU A 39 3.57 4.08 -15.71
C LEU A 39 2.68 3.04 -15.04
N ALA A 40 1.86 2.33 -15.80
CA ALA A 40 0.97 1.31 -15.30
C ALA A 40 0.79 0.16 -16.30
N GLN A 41 0.27 -0.97 -15.83
CA GLN A 41 -0.16 -2.11 -16.65
C GLN A 41 -1.56 -2.58 -16.26
N GLU A 42 -2.32 -3.12 -17.20
CA GLU A 42 -3.63 -3.70 -16.92
C GLU A 42 -3.47 -5.02 -16.14
N VAL A 43 -4.25 -5.18 -15.07
CA VAL A 43 -4.28 -6.41 -14.29
C VAL A 43 -5.56 -7.14 -14.68
N GLU A 44 -5.44 -8.19 -15.48
CA GLU A 44 -6.54 -9.10 -15.74
C GLU A 44 -6.88 -9.86 -14.45
N ASP A 45 -8.15 -9.82 -14.05
CA ASP A 45 -8.68 -10.56 -12.89
C ASP A 45 -8.81 -12.06 -13.26
N ASP A 46 -7.73 -12.68 -13.75
CA ASP A 46 -7.69 -14.11 -14.09
C ASP A 46 -7.37 -14.90 -12.83
N GLY A 47 -8.32 -14.97 -11.89
CA GLY A 47 -8.43 -16.00 -10.85
C GLY A 47 -7.22 -16.27 -9.93
N GLY A 48 -6.15 -15.49 -10.04
CA GLY A 48 -4.96 -15.53 -9.24
C GLY A 48 -5.01 -14.34 -8.32
N GLU A 49 -5.44 -14.60 -7.09
CA GLU A 49 -5.18 -13.82 -5.89
C GLU A 49 -4.10 -12.77 -6.16
N ALA A 50 -4.52 -11.52 -6.42
CA ALA A 50 -3.63 -10.39 -6.31
C ALA A 50 -3.13 -10.47 -4.88
N THR A 51 -1.91 -10.97 -4.69
CA THR A 51 -1.29 -11.01 -3.38
C THR A 51 -1.36 -9.59 -2.91
N ASP A 52 -2.23 -9.40 -1.94
CA ASP A 52 -2.39 -8.23 -1.16
C ASP A 52 -1.02 -7.93 -0.54
N ALA A 53 -0.15 -7.23 -1.29
CA ALA A 53 0.99 -6.53 -0.72
C ALA A 53 0.50 -5.26 0.02
N GLY A 54 -0.79 -5.20 0.35
CA GLY A 54 -1.44 -4.22 1.18
C GLY A 54 -2.17 -4.86 2.35
N ASP A 55 -1.69 -6.00 2.86
CA ASP A 55 -2.02 -6.44 4.21
C ASP A 55 -1.22 -5.53 5.16
N PRO A 56 -1.82 -4.57 5.89
CA PRO A 56 -1.17 -4.02 7.06
C PRO A 56 -1.29 -4.98 8.25
N ASP A 57 -1.48 -6.29 8.07
CA ASP A 57 -1.37 -7.23 9.19
C ASP A 57 -0.09 -8.07 9.11
N ALA A 58 1.00 -7.47 9.60
CA ALA A 58 1.74 -8.03 10.74
C ALA A 58 3.14 -7.42 10.83
N THR A 59 3.34 -6.46 11.72
CA THR A 59 4.24 -6.66 12.88
C THR A 59 4.24 -5.47 13.84
N LYS A 60 3.59 -5.69 14.98
CA LYS A 60 4.19 -5.44 16.29
C LYS A 60 4.53 -3.98 16.63
N ALA A 61 3.51 -3.18 16.90
CA ALA A 61 3.57 -2.31 18.07
C ALA A 61 2.66 -2.92 19.13
N GLU A 62 3.14 -4.01 19.75
CA GLU A 62 2.66 -4.37 21.08
C GLU A 62 2.76 -3.10 21.92
N ALA A 63 1.61 -2.56 22.31
CA ALA A 63 1.52 -1.62 23.43
C ALA A 63 1.83 -2.37 24.74
N THR A 64 3.01 -3.01 24.83
CA THR A 64 3.62 -3.39 26.10
C THR A 64 4.34 -2.17 26.65
N LEU A 65 3.57 -1.22 27.19
CA LEU A 65 4.06 -0.36 28.27
C LEU A 65 4.20 -1.21 29.54
N LYS A 66 5.06 -2.23 29.52
CA LYS A 66 5.66 -2.79 30.74
C LYS A 66 6.89 -1.93 31.02
N ASN A 67 6.66 -0.70 31.47
CA ASN A 67 7.70 0.04 32.16
C ASN A 67 7.98 -0.71 33.47
N LYS A 68 8.88 -1.68 33.42
CA LYS A 68 9.47 -2.33 34.58
C LYS A 68 10.55 -1.39 35.14
N ALA A 69 10.16 -0.16 35.47
CA ALA A 69 10.96 0.72 36.31
C ALA A 69 10.70 0.32 37.77
N LYS A 70 11.48 -0.68 38.18
CA LYS A 70 12.11 -0.82 39.50
C LYS A 70 11.47 0.05 40.60
N ALA A 71 10.76 -0.62 41.51
CA ALA A 71 10.40 -0.06 42.81
C ALA A 71 11.57 0.71 43.43
N PRO A 72 11.38 1.93 43.97
CA PRO A 72 12.34 2.46 44.91
C PRO A 72 12.34 1.53 46.15
N PRO A 73 13.51 1.14 46.68
CA PRO A 73 13.55 0.34 47.88
C PRO A 73 12.91 1.12 49.02
N ALA A 74 12.04 0.44 49.78
CA ALA A 74 11.66 0.88 51.11
C ALA A 74 12.94 1.04 51.93
N ASN A 75 13.27 2.27 52.31
CA ASN A 75 14.37 2.54 53.22
C ASN A 75 13.84 3.33 54.42
N LYS A 76 13.69 2.56 55.51
CA LYS A 76 13.81 2.87 56.94
C LYS A 76 12.99 4.03 57.54
#